data_AF-A0A832HDU5-F1
#
_entry.id   AF-A0A832HDU5-F1
#
_cell.length_a   1.000
_cell.length_b   1.000
_cell.length_c   1.000
_cell.angle_alpha   90.00
_cell.angle_beta   90.00
_cell.angle_gamma   90.00
#
_symmetry.space_group_name_H-M   'P 1'
#
loop_
_entity.id
_entity.type
_entity.pdbx_description
1 polymer ?
#
loop_
_entity_poly.entity_id
_entity_poly.type
_entity_poly.pdbx_seq_one_letter_code
_entity_poly.pdbx_strand_id
1 'polypeptide(L)'
;MIRGLKGAGEVRSSDQPKTAAGEIYPGVTMARSLVLTGEYLADVFTLKSETPRSYHWLVHAPGVLVGGNKEGFKPTEDLNKTLLNVPELPPAKQWVLEGLKRDVEVTLRQDCVLEDVSKSQLGKAWYDRQLGVKLFVVGAEEGTRVFAFETPTHYKPGAPRSPKAGEEPKQPETGGISVALERVAARTTFVVVHEPYEKNAPRIEASRQVWQEGEAHGLEVTGPGYVDYVFVDNAVEPKPIRVRHRDMVFTFTGQVYIRRSGETVTVRGEVGEATWPEGKKVVVNGK
;
A
#
# COMPACT_ATOMS: atom_id res chain seq x y z
N MET A 1 14.77 -0.54 22.27
CA MET A 1 13.85 0.04 23.27
C MET A 1 13.25 1.29 22.63
N ILE A 2 12.10 1.16 21.97
CA ILE A 2 11.44 2.27 21.26
C ILE A 2 10.55 2.98 22.28
N ARG A 3 10.69 4.31 22.42
CA ARG A 3 9.80 5.12 23.28
C ARG A 3 8.38 5.04 22.72
N GLY A 4 7.49 4.34 23.41
CA GLY A 4 6.07 4.25 23.04
C GLY A 4 5.41 5.62 23.05
N LEU A 5 4.64 5.92 22.01
CA LEU A 5 3.83 7.12 21.87
C LEU A 5 2.58 6.96 22.73
N LYS A 6 2.67 7.24 24.03
CA LYS A 6 1.50 7.27 24.92
C LYS A 6 0.63 8.49 24.58
N GLY A 7 -0.62 8.24 24.17
CA GLY A 7 -1.68 9.27 24.16
C GLY A 7 -2.30 9.62 22.81
N ALA A 8 -1.86 9.04 21.69
CA ALA A 8 -2.51 9.27 20.40
C ALA A 8 -3.69 8.29 20.21
N GLY A 9 -4.90 8.82 20.02
CA GLY A 9 -6.10 8.04 19.65
C GLY A 9 -6.10 7.54 18.19
N GLU A 10 -5.03 7.80 17.44
CA GLU A 10 -4.91 7.59 16.00
C GLU A 10 -3.62 6.84 15.67
N VAL A 11 -3.71 5.85 14.77
CA VAL A 11 -2.58 5.04 14.28
C VAL A 11 -2.05 5.61 12.96
N ARG A 12 -0.74 5.88 12.87
CA ARG A 12 -0.05 6.46 11.70
C ARG A 12 0.97 5.51 11.08
N SER A 13 1.15 5.62 9.77
CA SER A 13 2.06 4.77 8.98
C SER A 13 3.56 4.98 9.27
N SER A 14 3.96 6.06 9.93
CA SER A 14 5.38 6.37 10.19
C SER A 14 6.03 5.51 11.27
N ASP A 15 5.24 4.78 12.04
CA ASP A 15 5.70 4.24 13.31
C ASP A 15 6.06 2.74 13.25
N GLN A 16 6.25 2.18 12.05
CA GLN A 16 6.11 0.75 11.81
C GLN A 16 7.32 -0.12 12.20
N PRO A 17 7.11 -1.29 12.84
CA PRO A 17 8.16 -2.25 13.14
C PRO A 17 8.25 -3.35 12.06
N LYS A 18 9.42 -3.98 11.95
CA LYS A 18 9.68 -5.09 11.02
C LYS A 18 9.06 -6.43 11.46
N THR A 19 8.54 -6.51 12.68
CA THR A 19 7.86 -7.67 13.29
C THR A 19 6.62 -7.15 14.02
N ALA A 20 5.64 -8.01 14.27
CA ALA A 20 4.46 -7.60 15.04
C ALA A 20 4.90 -6.95 16.37
N ALA A 21 4.64 -5.65 16.54
CA ALA A 21 4.94 -4.95 17.79
C ALA A 21 3.63 -4.62 18.47
N GLY A 22 3.51 -5.05 19.72
CA GLY A 22 2.31 -4.83 20.52
C GLY A 22 2.14 -3.41 21.08
N GLU A 23 3.06 -2.47 20.83
CA GLU A 23 3.13 -1.27 21.68
C GLU A 23 3.51 0.04 20.98
N ILE A 24 3.27 0.17 19.67
CA ILE A 24 3.38 1.51 19.06
C ILE A 24 2.22 2.39 19.55
N TYR A 25 1.01 1.82 19.53
CA TYR A 25 -0.21 2.44 20.04
C TYR A 25 -0.82 1.57 21.13
N PRO A 26 -1.22 2.15 22.28
CA PRO A 26 -1.81 1.36 23.36
C PRO A 26 -3.04 0.56 22.92
N GLY A 27 -2.99 -0.76 23.14
CA GLY A 27 -4.09 -1.67 22.81
C GLY A 27 -4.30 -1.91 21.32
N VAL A 28 -3.29 -1.66 20.49
CA VAL A 28 -3.29 -1.99 19.06
C VAL A 28 -2.12 -2.91 18.72
N THR A 29 -2.43 -4.10 18.22
CA THR A 29 -1.46 -4.97 17.56
C THR A 29 -1.41 -4.63 16.08
N MET A 30 -0.21 -4.54 15.52
CA MET A 30 -0.03 -4.30 14.10
C MET A 30 1.08 -5.18 13.51
N ALA A 31 0.89 -5.61 12.27
CA ALA A 31 1.85 -6.39 11.51
C ALA A 31 1.79 -5.97 10.03
N ARG A 32 2.95 -5.74 9.42
CA ARG A 32 3.08 -5.36 8.00
C ARG A 32 4.05 -6.32 7.32
N SER A 33 3.64 -6.86 6.19
CA SER A 33 4.47 -7.72 5.34
C SER A 33 4.61 -7.10 3.96
N LEU A 34 5.84 -7.14 3.45
CA LEU A 34 6.23 -6.56 2.17
C LEU A 34 6.83 -7.66 1.30
N VAL A 35 6.19 -7.95 0.16
CA VAL A 35 6.66 -8.93 -0.81
C VAL A 35 7.05 -8.22 -2.10
N LEU A 36 8.35 -8.04 -2.29
CA LEU A 36 8.93 -7.39 -3.47
C LEU A 36 9.23 -8.43 -4.56
N THR A 37 8.71 -8.19 -5.76
CA THR A 37 8.98 -8.98 -6.98
C THR A 37 9.82 -8.17 -7.96
N GLY A 38 10.01 -8.68 -9.18
CA GLY A 38 10.64 -7.90 -10.24
C GLY A 38 9.71 -6.81 -10.82
N GLU A 39 8.41 -6.96 -10.60
CA GLU A 39 7.36 -6.18 -11.28
C GLU A 39 6.53 -5.32 -10.32
N TYR A 40 6.42 -5.70 -9.04
CA TYR A 40 5.58 -5.00 -8.06
C TYR A 40 6.01 -5.24 -6.62
N LEU A 41 5.44 -4.46 -5.71
CA LEU A 41 5.48 -4.67 -4.27
C LEU A 41 4.06 -4.96 -3.76
N ALA A 42 3.84 -6.13 -3.17
CA ALA A 42 2.61 -6.40 -2.41
C ALA A 42 2.83 -6.01 -0.95
N ASP A 43 1.88 -5.27 -0.40
CA ASP A 43 1.95 -4.66 0.92
C ASP A 43 0.69 -4.99 1.71
N VAL A 44 0.87 -5.80 2.76
CA VAL A 44 -0.23 -6.35 3.57
C VAL A 44 -0.08 -5.82 4.99
N PHE A 45 -1.00 -4.96 5.42
CA PHE A 45 -0.97 -4.32 6.72
C PHE A 45 -2.19 -4.71 7.56
N THR A 46 -1.95 -5.51 8.61
CA THR A 46 -2.97 -6.02 9.52
C THR A 46 -2.94 -5.26 10.84
N LEU A 47 -4.12 -4.87 11.33
CA LEU A 47 -4.34 -4.09 12.53
C LEU A 47 -5.44 -4.72 13.37
N LYS A 48 -5.26 -4.74 14.69
CA LYS A 48 -6.22 -5.29 15.65
C LYS A 48 -6.24 -4.49 16.95
N SER A 49 -7.42 -4.26 17.49
CA SER A 49 -7.67 -3.81 18.87
C SER A 49 -8.91 -4.49 19.46
N GLU A 50 -9.10 -4.35 20.77
CA GLU A 50 -10.28 -4.89 21.46
C GLU A 50 -11.57 -4.13 21.11
N THR A 51 -11.46 -2.83 20.85
CA THR A 51 -12.57 -1.96 20.46
C THR A 51 -12.35 -1.42 19.04
N PRO A 52 -13.41 -1.03 18.32
CA PRO A 52 -13.27 -0.38 17.03
C PRO A 52 -12.43 0.91 17.10
N ARG A 53 -11.55 1.11 16.11
CA ARG A 53 -10.73 2.32 15.94
C ARG A 53 -10.79 2.78 14.49
N SER A 54 -10.55 4.08 14.27
CA SER A 54 -10.26 4.59 12.93
C SER A 54 -8.78 4.38 12.62
N TYR A 55 -8.51 3.62 11.56
CA TYR A 55 -7.16 3.36 11.07
C TYR A 55 -6.93 4.12 9.78
N HIS A 56 -5.83 4.85 9.71
CA HIS A 56 -5.35 5.50 8.49
C HIS A 56 -4.03 4.89 8.06
N TRP A 57 -3.96 4.41 6.82
CA TRP A 57 -2.73 3.90 6.23
C TRP A 57 -2.30 4.77 5.05
N LEU A 58 -1.15 5.43 5.20
CA LEU A 58 -0.53 6.23 4.15
C LEU A 58 0.25 5.33 3.19
N VAL A 59 -0.26 5.21 1.97
CA VAL A 59 0.31 4.34 0.92
C VAL A 59 1.39 5.07 0.10
N HIS A 60 1.60 6.38 0.35
CA HIS A 60 2.64 7.25 -0.23
C HIS A 60 3.11 6.89 -1.65
N ALA A 61 2.51 7.53 -2.65
CA ALA A 61 2.99 7.49 -4.02
C ALA A 61 2.97 8.92 -4.59
N PRO A 62 4.01 9.74 -4.30
CA PRO A 62 4.03 11.14 -4.71
C PRO A 62 3.93 11.24 -6.23
N GLY A 63 2.98 12.04 -6.68
CA GLY A 63 2.65 12.17 -8.08
C GLY A 63 1.50 13.14 -8.32
N VAL A 64 1.00 13.12 -9.54
CA VAL A 64 -0.30 13.63 -9.91
C VAL A 64 -1.22 12.46 -10.23
N LEU A 65 -2.49 12.57 -9.84
CA LEU A 65 -3.49 11.54 -10.14
C LEU A 65 -3.72 11.50 -11.66
N VAL A 66 -3.59 10.32 -12.27
CA VAL A 66 -3.80 10.08 -13.71
C VAL A 66 -4.85 8.97 -13.94
N GLY A 67 -5.72 9.16 -14.93
CA GLY A 67 -6.68 8.16 -15.39
C GLY A 67 -7.83 7.77 -14.43
N GLY A 68 -8.64 6.83 -14.91
CA GLY A 68 -9.48 5.81 -14.24
C GLY A 68 -10.50 6.20 -13.16
N ASN A 69 -10.16 7.07 -12.23
CA ASN A 69 -10.98 7.38 -11.06
C ASN A 69 -11.03 8.86 -10.68
N LYS A 70 -10.42 9.78 -11.46
CA LYS A 70 -10.66 11.23 -11.28
C LYS A 70 -12.16 11.58 -11.18
N GLU A 71 -13.01 10.84 -11.90
CA GLU A 71 -14.47 11.03 -11.89
C GLU A 71 -15.16 10.41 -10.67
N GLY A 72 -14.58 9.37 -10.07
CA GLY A 72 -15.14 8.73 -8.87
C GLY A 72 -14.78 9.46 -7.58
N PHE A 73 -13.59 10.08 -7.55
CA PHE A 73 -13.08 10.83 -6.41
C PHE A 73 -13.92 12.10 -6.18
N LYS A 74 -14.62 12.14 -5.05
CA LYS A 74 -15.44 13.31 -4.66
C LYS A 74 -14.65 14.21 -3.71
N PRO A 75 -14.69 15.54 -3.85
CA PRO A 75 -14.12 16.44 -2.86
C PRO A 75 -14.65 16.15 -1.45
N THR A 76 -13.79 16.24 -0.45
CA THR A 76 -14.17 16.06 0.97
C THR A 76 -13.28 16.93 1.86
N GLU A 77 -13.57 16.95 3.16
CA GLU A 77 -12.78 17.62 4.20
C GLU A 77 -12.41 16.68 5.36
N ASP A 78 -12.70 15.39 5.22
CA ASP A 78 -12.67 14.46 6.36
C ASP A 78 -11.27 14.21 6.92
N LEU A 79 -10.24 14.07 6.08
CA LEU A 79 -8.87 13.94 6.57
C LEU A 79 -8.40 15.18 7.33
N ASN A 80 -8.95 16.38 7.05
CA ASN A 80 -8.58 17.59 7.80
C ASN A 80 -9.16 17.56 9.22
N LYS A 81 -10.13 16.69 9.49
CA LYS A 81 -10.72 16.44 10.81
C LYS A 81 -10.08 15.23 11.51
N THR A 82 -9.42 14.35 10.77
CA THR A 82 -8.75 13.14 11.26
C THR A 82 -7.23 13.20 11.05
N LEU A 83 -6.69 12.52 10.03
CA LEU A 83 -5.26 12.30 9.79
C LEU A 83 -4.42 13.58 9.67
N LEU A 84 -5.00 14.60 9.04
CA LEU A 84 -4.38 15.90 8.78
C LEU A 84 -4.82 16.95 9.81
N ASN A 85 -5.56 16.57 10.86
CA ASN A 85 -5.92 17.44 11.97
C ASN A 85 -4.73 17.66 12.91
N VAL A 86 -3.69 18.27 12.35
CA VAL A 86 -2.46 18.66 13.04
C VAL A 86 -2.48 20.18 13.13
N PRO A 87 -2.46 20.79 14.33
CA PRO A 87 -2.59 22.23 14.50
C PRO A 87 -1.60 23.04 13.64
N GLU A 88 -0.40 22.50 13.43
CA GLU A 88 0.68 23.12 12.68
C GLU A 88 0.55 22.97 11.16
N LEU A 89 -0.37 22.15 10.65
CA LEU A 89 -0.55 21.96 9.20
C LEU A 89 -1.71 22.81 8.67
N PRO A 90 -1.57 23.42 7.49
CA PRO A 90 -2.71 23.98 6.78
C PRO A 90 -3.65 22.84 6.32
N PRO A 91 -4.96 23.12 6.14
CA PRO A 91 -5.87 22.15 5.57
C PRO A 91 -5.43 21.80 4.14
N ALA A 92 -5.54 20.54 3.78
CA ALA A 92 -5.17 20.05 2.45
C ALA A 92 -6.40 19.77 1.61
N LYS A 93 -6.31 20.03 0.30
CA LYS A 93 -7.34 19.58 -0.65
C LYS A 93 -7.31 18.06 -0.73
N GLN A 94 -8.48 17.46 -0.74
CA GLN A 94 -8.61 16.03 -0.66
C GLN A 94 -9.87 15.56 -1.38
N TRP A 95 -9.80 14.32 -1.83
CA TRP A 95 -10.87 13.62 -2.49
C TRP A 95 -10.97 12.20 -1.96
N VAL A 96 -12.17 11.64 -1.98
CA VAL A 96 -12.44 10.30 -1.46
C VAL A 96 -13.20 9.44 -2.47
N LEU A 97 -12.83 8.16 -2.52
CA LEU A 97 -13.65 7.07 -3.03
C LEU A 97 -14.23 6.29 -1.84
N GLU A 98 -15.53 6.05 -1.89
CA GLU A 98 -16.30 5.37 -0.85
C GLU A 98 -17.32 4.42 -1.49
N GLY A 99 -17.92 3.54 -0.69
CA GLY A 99 -18.90 2.56 -1.19
C GLY A 99 -18.29 1.58 -2.19
N LEU A 100 -17.03 1.18 -1.94
CA LEU A 100 -16.26 0.32 -2.83
C LEU A 100 -16.95 -1.05 -2.93
N LYS A 101 -17.33 -1.43 -4.16
CA LYS A 101 -17.94 -2.74 -4.46
C LYS A 101 -16.96 -3.74 -5.08
N ARG A 102 -15.76 -3.28 -5.39
CA ARG A 102 -14.70 -4.01 -6.08
C ARG A 102 -13.35 -3.41 -5.71
N ASP A 103 -12.29 -4.13 -6.05
CA ASP A 103 -10.91 -3.64 -5.96
C ASP A 103 -10.78 -2.30 -6.71
N VAL A 104 -9.96 -1.41 -6.17
CA VAL A 104 -9.81 -0.03 -6.67
C VAL A 104 -8.42 0.18 -7.21
N GLU A 105 -8.35 0.81 -8.38
CA GLU A 105 -7.08 1.23 -8.96
C GLU A 105 -6.88 2.74 -8.79
N VAL A 106 -5.69 3.12 -8.35
CA VAL A 106 -5.26 4.53 -8.25
C VAL A 106 -3.93 4.66 -8.98
N THR A 107 -3.90 5.45 -10.06
CA THR A 107 -2.66 5.64 -10.82
C THR A 107 -2.10 7.03 -10.58
N LEU A 108 -0.84 7.09 -10.21
CA LEU A 108 -0.10 8.32 -9.95
C LEU A 108 1.08 8.40 -10.91
N ARG A 109 1.30 9.57 -11.51
CA ARG A 109 2.42 9.84 -12.41
C ARG A 109 3.30 10.94 -11.83
N GLN A 110 4.61 10.81 -11.96
CA GLN A 110 5.54 11.83 -11.54
C GLN A 110 5.70 12.88 -12.64
N ASP A 111 4.79 13.85 -12.65
CA ASP A 111 4.84 15.00 -13.55
C ASP A 111 5.58 16.16 -12.88
N CYS A 112 6.32 16.95 -13.68
CA CYS A 112 6.92 18.17 -13.17
C CYS A 112 5.81 19.20 -12.92
N VAL A 113 5.68 19.66 -11.68
CA VAL A 113 4.72 20.73 -11.33
C VAL A 113 5.35 22.13 -11.36
N LEU A 114 6.65 22.23 -11.66
CA LEU A 114 7.30 23.51 -11.90
C LEU A 114 6.91 24.05 -13.27
N GLU A 115 6.66 25.37 -13.37
CA GLU A 115 6.39 26.04 -14.65
C GLU A 115 7.58 25.93 -15.62
N ASP A 116 8.79 25.89 -15.08
CA ASP A 116 10.04 25.78 -15.84
C ASP A 116 10.81 24.53 -15.39
N VAL A 117 10.73 23.46 -16.21
CA VAL A 117 11.40 22.18 -15.95
C VAL A 117 12.93 22.29 -15.88
N SER A 118 13.54 23.34 -16.44
CA SER A 118 14.99 23.54 -16.34
C SER A 118 15.46 23.84 -14.91
N LYS A 119 14.54 24.28 -14.04
CA LYS A 119 14.78 24.47 -12.61
C LYS A 119 14.62 23.19 -11.79
N SER A 120 14.18 22.09 -12.41
CA SER A 120 13.99 20.84 -11.69
C SER A 120 15.33 20.17 -11.37
N GLN A 121 15.45 19.68 -10.14
CA GLN A 121 16.59 18.86 -9.69
C GLN A 121 16.66 17.50 -10.40
N LEU A 122 15.52 16.97 -10.86
CA LEU A 122 15.46 15.70 -11.59
C LEU A 122 15.71 15.89 -13.10
N GLY A 123 15.51 17.11 -13.59
CA GLY A 123 15.72 17.49 -14.99
C GLY A 123 14.68 16.93 -15.96
N LYS A 124 14.63 17.49 -17.18
CA LYS A 124 13.66 17.11 -18.23
C LYS A 124 13.67 15.61 -18.54
N ALA A 125 14.86 15.00 -18.58
CA ALA A 125 15.01 13.58 -18.90
C ALA A 125 14.26 12.66 -17.92
N TRP A 126 14.09 13.04 -16.65
CA TRP A 126 13.29 12.27 -15.71
C TRP A 126 11.81 12.24 -16.09
N TYR A 127 11.23 13.42 -16.38
CA TYR A 127 9.81 13.55 -16.69
C TYR A 127 9.44 12.98 -18.07
N ASP A 128 10.37 13.04 -19.03
CA ASP A 128 10.21 12.41 -20.34
C ASP A 128 10.02 10.88 -20.25
N ARG A 129 10.48 10.25 -19.15
CA ARG A 129 10.27 8.83 -18.90
C ARG A 129 8.83 8.49 -18.52
N GLN A 130 8.01 9.47 -18.11
CA GLN A 130 6.61 9.26 -17.70
C GLN A 130 6.46 8.15 -16.65
N LEU A 131 7.24 8.27 -15.58
CA LEU A 131 7.30 7.33 -14.47
C LEU A 131 6.08 7.48 -13.56
N GLY A 132 5.69 6.40 -12.91
CA GLY A 132 4.66 6.47 -11.89
C GLY A 132 4.43 5.15 -11.17
N VAL A 133 3.36 5.13 -10.38
CA VAL A 133 2.90 3.94 -9.67
C VAL A 133 1.40 3.74 -9.91
N LYS A 134 1.01 2.54 -10.32
CA LYS A 134 -0.38 2.09 -10.27
C LYS A 134 -0.57 1.30 -8.97
N LEU A 135 -1.50 1.74 -8.16
CA LEU A 135 -1.88 1.10 -6.91
C LEU A 135 -3.13 0.26 -7.15
N PHE A 136 -3.13 -0.98 -6.68
CA PHE A 136 -4.33 -1.81 -6.59
C PHE A 136 -4.66 -1.96 -5.11
N VAL A 137 -5.76 -1.37 -4.67
CA VAL A 137 -6.33 -1.58 -3.33
C VAL A 137 -7.22 -2.81 -3.41
N VAL A 138 -6.78 -3.89 -2.78
CA VAL A 138 -7.31 -5.24 -2.99
C VAL A 138 -8.04 -5.72 -1.74
N GLY A 139 -9.15 -6.43 -1.92
CA GLY A 139 -9.89 -7.02 -0.80
C GLY A 139 -10.45 -5.96 0.16
N ALA A 140 -10.87 -4.81 -0.38
CA ALA A 140 -11.45 -3.74 0.40
C ALA A 140 -12.70 -4.24 1.15
N GLU A 141 -12.62 -4.33 2.47
CA GLU A 141 -13.76 -4.64 3.33
C GLU A 141 -14.77 -3.48 3.33
N GLU A 142 -16.00 -3.76 3.77
CA GLU A 142 -17.04 -2.75 3.93
C GLU A 142 -16.55 -1.58 4.79
N GLY A 143 -16.89 -0.36 4.37
CA GLY A 143 -16.47 0.87 5.05
C GLY A 143 -15.04 1.32 4.72
N THR A 144 -14.30 0.64 3.83
CA THR A 144 -13.05 1.19 3.31
C THR A 144 -13.28 2.44 2.50
N ARG A 145 -12.46 3.46 2.81
CA ARG A 145 -12.39 4.72 2.06
C ARG A 145 -10.97 4.88 1.52
N VAL A 146 -10.86 5.31 0.27
CA VAL A 146 -9.57 5.61 -0.37
C VAL A 146 -9.51 7.10 -0.60
N PHE A 147 -8.51 7.75 -0.04
CA PHE A 147 -8.29 9.18 -0.20
C PHE A 147 -7.12 9.45 -1.12
N ALA A 148 -7.28 10.47 -1.97
CA ALA A 148 -6.17 11.17 -2.60
C ALA A 148 -6.16 12.60 -2.03
N PHE A 149 -5.00 13.14 -1.68
CA PHE A 149 -4.91 14.47 -1.09
C PHE A 149 -3.60 15.17 -1.46
N GLU A 150 -3.64 16.50 -1.51
CA GLU A 150 -2.44 17.32 -1.62
C GLU A 150 -1.62 17.18 -0.33
N THR A 151 -0.42 16.61 -0.45
CA THR A 151 0.54 16.41 0.61
C THR A 151 0.92 17.78 1.17
N PRO A 152 0.69 18.06 2.46
CA PRO A 152 1.09 19.34 3.04
C PRO A 152 2.61 19.56 2.90
N THR A 153 3.00 20.62 2.19
CA THR A 153 4.41 20.93 1.88
C THR A 153 5.05 21.92 2.85
N HIS A 154 4.25 22.53 3.70
CA HIS A 154 4.68 23.53 4.66
C HIS A 154 3.84 23.46 5.95
N TYR A 155 4.46 23.95 7.02
CA TYR A 155 3.78 24.19 8.29
C TYR A 155 3.25 25.63 8.32
N LYS A 156 2.22 25.88 9.14
CA LYS A 156 1.72 27.22 9.43
C LYS A 156 2.87 28.10 9.96
N PRO A 157 2.90 29.41 9.62
CA PRO A 157 3.87 30.34 10.17
C PRO A 157 3.93 30.27 11.70
N GLY A 158 5.15 30.21 12.26
CA GLY A 158 5.37 30.12 13.71
C GLY A 158 5.33 28.70 14.28
N ALA A 159 5.01 27.67 13.49
CA ALA A 159 5.15 26.29 13.92
C ALA A 159 6.64 25.92 14.14
N PRO A 160 6.97 24.98 15.06
CA PRO A 160 8.36 24.60 15.35
C PRO A 160 9.16 24.11 14.14
N ARG A 161 8.48 23.64 13.08
CA ARG A 161 9.06 23.13 11.83
C ARG A 161 8.81 24.05 10.63
N SER A 162 8.29 25.26 10.85
CA SER A 162 8.17 26.25 9.78
C SER A 162 9.56 26.67 9.27
N PRO A 163 9.72 26.96 7.97
CA PRO A 163 10.98 27.48 7.43
C PRO A 163 11.44 28.70 8.21
N LYS A 164 12.75 28.91 8.32
CA LYS A 164 13.27 30.13 8.95
C LYS A 164 12.87 31.35 8.12
N ALA A 165 12.81 32.52 8.77
CA ALA A 165 12.50 33.76 8.07
C ALA A 165 13.45 33.96 6.86
N GLY A 166 12.88 34.07 5.66
CA GLY A 166 13.62 34.21 4.40
C GLY A 166 13.87 32.90 3.63
N GLU A 167 13.50 31.74 4.18
CA GLU A 167 13.54 30.46 3.46
C GLU A 167 12.18 30.16 2.82
N GLU A 168 12.16 29.95 1.50
CA GLU A 168 10.95 29.47 0.83
C GLU A 168 10.76 27.96 1.08
N PRO A 169 9.52 27.50 1.35
CA PRO A 169 9.23 26.08 1.43
C PRO A 169 9.58 25.42 0.09
N LYS A 170 10.41 24.38 0.12
CA LYS A 170 10.68 23.57 -1.09
C LYS A 170 9.40 22.85 -1.49
N GLN A 171 8.85 23.21 -2.65
CA GLN A 171 7.73 22.49 -3.24
C GLN A 171 8.22 21.15 -3.82
N PRO A 172 7.45 20.06 -3.68
CA PRO A 172 7.76 18.81 -4.34
C PRO A 172 7.62 19.00 -5.85
N GLU A 173 8.67 18.64 -6.61
CA GLU A 173 8.71 18.88 -8.04
C GLU A 173 7.94 17.82 -8.85
N THR A 174 7.72 16.61 -8.30
CA THR A 174 7.13 15.44 -8.98
C THR A 174 5.62 15.29 -8.78
N GLY A 175 4.94 16.35 -8.35
CA GLY A 175 3.55 16.29 -7.92
C GLY A 175 3.41 16.29 -6.40
N GLY A 176 2.20 16.59 -5.95
CA GLY A 176 1.89 16.77 -4.53
C GLY A 176 0.90 15.75 -3.98
N ILE A 177 0.41 14.78 -4.76
CA ILE A 177 -0.67 13.91 -4.28
C ILE A 177 -0.11 12.72 -3.48
N SER A 178 -0.69 12.49 -2.30
CA SER A 178 -0.53 11.26 -1.51
C SER A 178 -1.84 10.48 -1.47
N VAL A 179 -1.76 9.19 -1.16
CA VAL A 179 -2.91 8.30 -1.00
C VAL A 179 -2.97 7.78 0.44
N ALA A 180 -4.18 7.79 1.01
CA ALA A 180 -4.47 7.17 2.30
C ALA A 180 -5.63 6.19 2.18
N LEU A 181 -5.60 5.12 2.96
CA LEU A 181 -6.73 4.22 3.18
C LEU A 181 -7.27 4.44 4.60
N GLU A 182 -8.59 4.50 4.73
CA GLU A 182 -9.27 4.57 6.03
C GLU A 182 -10.20 3.37 6.19
N ARG A 183 -10.25 2.81 7.41
CA ARG A 183 -11.31 1.90 7.85
C ARG A 183 -11.56 2.07 9.36
N VAL A 184 -12.83 2.04 9.77
CA VAL A 184 -13.21 1.96 11.18
C VAL A 184 -13.58 0.52 11.51
N ALA A 185 -12.76 -0.16 12.32
CA ALA A 185 -12.98 -1.56 12.69
C ALA A 185 -12.22 -1.92 13.97
N ALA A 186 -12.59 -3.03 14.62
CA ALA A 186 -11.76 -3.61 15.69
C ALA A 186 -10.60 -4.44 15.13
N ARG A 187 -10.77 -4.98 13.92
CA ARG A 187 -9.76 -5.72 13.18
C ARG A 187 -9.90 -5.41 11.70
N THR A 188 -8.78 -5.20 11.03
CA THR A 188 -8.75 -4.88 9.59
C THR A 188 -7.43 -5.33 8.99
N THR A 189 -7.46 -5.72 7.72
CA THR A 189 -6.25 -5.79 6.89
C THR A 189 -6.43 -4.90 5.67
N PHE A 190 -5.42 -4.07 5.40
CA PHE A 190 -5.28 -3.37 4.14
C PHE A 190 -4.28 -4.13 3.26
N VAL A 191 -4.63 -4.29 1.97
CA VAL A 191 -3.75 -4.91 0.98
C VAL A 191 -3.61 -3.95 -0.20
N VAL A 192 -2.38 -3.58 -0.52
CA VAL A 192 -2.07 -2.78 -1.70
C VAL A 192 -0.98 -3.45 -2.53
N VAL A 193 -1.19 -3.54 -3.85
CA VAL A 193 -0.13 -3.85 -4.81
C VAL A 193 0.35 -2.55 -5.45
N HIS A 194 1.64 -2.28 -5.31
CA HIS A 194 2.32 -1.14 -5.94
C HIS A 194 3.02 -1.62 -7.20
N GLU A 195 2.54 -1.16 -8.34
CA GLU A 195 3.16 -1.39 -9.64
C GLU A 195 3.91 -0.13 -10.10
N PRO A 196 5.24 -0.10 -10.01
CA PRO A 196 6.01 0.93 -10.69
C PRO A 196 5.91 0.76 -12.21
N TYR A 197 5.73 1.86 -12.94
CA TYR A 197 5.72 1.86 -14.41
C TYR A 197 6.58 2.97 -15.00
N GLU A 198 6.96 2.79 -16.26
CA GLU A 198 7.65 3.77 -17.10
C GLU A 198 6.93 3.87 -18.45
N LYS A 199 7.09 4.99 -19.16
CA LYS A 199 6.47 5.27 -20.48
C LYS A 199 4.94 5.22 -20.43
N ASN A 200 4.35 5.59 -19.29
CA ASN A 200 2.90 5.54 -19.10
C ASN A 200 2.28 4.16 -19.39
N ALA A 201 3.03 3.09 -19.12
CA ALA A 201 2.66 1.72 -19.50
C ALA A 201 2.70 0.75 -18.30
N PRO A 202 1.72 0.82 -17.37
CA PRO A 202 1.49 -0.26 -16.42
C PRO A 202 1.15 -1.56 -17.16
N ARG A 203 1.62 -2.68 -16.65
CA ARG A 203 1.56 -4.03 -17.21
C ARG A 203 0.70 -4.99 -16.40
N ILE A 204 0.47 -4.77 -15.10
CA ILE A 204 -0.41 -5.61 -14.30
C ILE A 204 -1.84 -5.41 -14.81
N GLU A 205 -2.42 -6.51 -15.26
CA GLU A 205 -3.75 -6.56 -15.85
C GLU A 205 -4.82 -6.59 -14.77
N ALA A 206 -4.57 -7.28 -13.66
CA ALA A 206 -5.46 -7.34 -12.52
C ALA A 206 -4.73 -7.73 -11.23
N SER A 207 -5.26 -7.30 -10.10
CA SER A 207 -4.94 -7.86 -8.79
C SER A 207 -6.21 -8.01 -7.97
N ARG A 208 -6.34 -9.14 -7.26
CA ARG A 208 -7.52 -9.46 -6.45
C ARG A 208 -7.20 -10.34 -5.25
N GLN A 209 -8.02 -10.26 -4.21
CA GLN A 209 -7.95 -11.20 -3.10
C GLN A 209 -8.57 -12.52 -3.52
N VAL A 210 -7.89 -13.63 -3.24
CA VAL A 210 -8.32 -14.98 -3.65
C VAL A 210 -8.51 -15.95 -2.48
N TRP A 211 -8.02 -15.58 -1.29
CA TRP A 211 -8.12 -16.40 -0.10
C TRP A 211 -7.92 -15.57 1.17
N GLN A 212 -8.55 -15.96 2.28
CA GLN A 212 -8.34 -15.37 3.60
C GLN A 212 -8.70 -16.38 4.69
N GLU A 213 -7.87 -16.47 5.73
CA GLU A 213 -8.14 -17.23 6.95
C GLU A 213 -7.52 -16.52 8.14
N GLY A 214 -8.34 -16.01 9.06
CA GLY A 214 -7.84 -15.26 10.22
C GLY A 214 -7.07 -13.99 9.82
N GLU A 215 -5.78 -13.96 10.13
CA GLU A 215 -4.84 -12.86 9.81
C GLU A 215 -4.00 -13.17 8.55
N ALA A 216 -4.30 -14.28 7.88
CA ALA A 216 -3.64 -14.69 6.66
C ALA A 216 -4.46 -14.34 5.43
N HIS A 217 -3.77 -13.85 4.40
CA HIS A 217 -4.35 -13.33 3.17
C HIS A 217 -3.64 -13.92 1.96
N GLY A 218 -4.41 -14.23 0.92
CA GLY A 218 -3.93 -14.67 -0.38
C GLY A 218 -4.38 -13.69 -1.45
N LEU A 219 -3.44 -13.16 -2.22
CA LEU A 219 -3.69 -12.31 -3.38
C LEU A 219 -3.22 -12.99 -4.66
N GLU A 220 -3.91 -12.68 -5.75
CA GLU A 220 -3.53 -13.01 -7.12
C GLU A 220 -3.14 -11.73 -7.85
N VAL A 221 -2.05 -11.77 -8.60
CA VAL A 221 -1.60 -10.70 -9.49
C VAL A 221 -1.42 -11.29 -10.89
N THR A 222 -2.16 -10.77 -11.85
CA THR A 222 -2.09 -11.20 -13.25
C THR A 222 -1.33 -10.14 -14.05
N GLY A 223 -0.30 -10.57 -14.76
CA GLY A 223 0.45 -9.73 -15.68
C GLY A 223 0.74 -10.45 -17.00
N PRO A 224 1.53 -9.85 -17.90
CA PRO A 224 1.72 -10.37 -19.25
C PRO A 224 2.47 -11.69 -19.21
N GLY A 225 1.74 -12.80 -19.40
CA GLY A 225 2.31 -14.15 -19.43
C GLY A 225 2.63 -14.74 -18.06
N TYR A 226 2.15 -14.14 -16.97
CA TYR A 226 2.29 -14.72 -15.63
C TYR A 226 1.05 -14.52 -14.75
N VAL A 227 0.87 -15.43 -13.81
CA VAL A 227 -0.05 -15.28 -12.68
C VAL A 227 0.73 -15.58 -11.41
N ASP A 228 0.79 -14.58 -10.53
CA ASP A 228 1.41 -14.71 -9.23
C ASP A 228 0.35 -14.89 -8.16
N TYR A 229 0.67 -15.71 -7.16
CA TYR A 229 -0.05 -15.82 -5.92
C TYR A 229 0.89 -15.46 -4.78
N VAL A 230 0.44 -14.58 -3.90
CA VAL A 230 1.17 -14.23 -2.69
C VAL A 230 0.27 -14.55 -1.51
N PHE A 231 0.75 -15.40 -0.61
CA PHE A 231 0.10 -15.71 0.64
C PHE A 231 0.97 -15.18 1.78
N VAL A 232 0.34 -14.48 2.71
CA VAL A 232 0.98 -13.84 3.86
C VAL A 232 0.15 -14.16 5.10
N ASP A 233 0.80 -14.55 6.18
CA ASP A 233 0.27 -14.65 7.53
C ASP A 233 0.94 -13.59 8.40
N ASN A 234 0.15 -12.61 8.83
CA ASN A 234 0.59 -11.51 9.68
C ASN A 234 0.37 -11.80 11.19
N ALA A 235 0.08 -13.05 11.56
CA ALA A 235 -0.05 -13.43 12.96
C ALA A 235 1.23 -13.14 13.75
N VAL A 236 1.07 -12.77 15.02
CA VAL A 236 2.20 -12.52 15.95
C VAL A 236 3.04 -13.78 16.12
N GLU A 237 2.39 -14.94 16.13
CA GLU A 237 3.01 -16.27 16.21
C GLU A 237 2.48 -17.12 15.05
N PRO A 238 3.07 -16.98 13.84
CA PRO A 238 2.58 -17.67 12.67
C PRO A 238 2.75 -19.18 12.83
N LYS A 239 1.69 -19.92 12.49
CA LYS A 239 1.68 -21.39 12.49
C LYS A 239 1.54 -21.88 11.06
N PRO A 240 1.99 -23.10 10.73
CA PRO A 240 1.77 -23.64 9.39
C PRO A 240 0.28 -23.66 9.02
N ILE A 241 -0.08 -22.98 7.94
CA ILE A 241 -1.45 -22.93 7.40
C ILE A 241 -1.51 -23.77 6.14
N ARG A 242 -2.49 -24.68 6.07
CA ARG A 242 -2.75 -25.49 4.87
C ARG A 242 -3.70 -24.77 3.93
N VAL A 243 -3.23 -24.41 2.75
CA VAL A 243 -4.01 -23.78 1.69
C VAL A 243 -4.38 -24.82 0.63
N ARG A 244 -5.66 -24.84 0.25
CA ARG A 244 -6.12 -25.46 -1.00
C ARG A 244 -6.60 -24.35 -1.92
N HIS A 245 -5.86 -24.09 -2.98
CA HIS A 245 -6.20 -23.06 -3.95
C HIS A 245 -6.00 -23.58 -5.37
N ARG A 246 -7.11 -23.64 -6.12
CA ARG A 246 -7.17 -24.24 -7.47
C ARG A 246 -6.65 -25.69 -7.44
N ASP A 247 -5.67 -26.00 -8.27
CA ASP A 247 -4.93 -27.25 -8.44
C ASP A 247 -3.69 -27.35 -7.53
N MET A 248 -3.56 -26.48 -6.52
CA MET A 248 -2.49 -26.54 -5.52
C MET A 248 -3.03 -26.87 -4.14
N VAL A 249 -2.27 -27.68 -3.41
CA VAL A 249 -2.42 -27.86 -1.97
C VAL A 249 -1.05 -27.69 -1.36
N PHE A 250 -0.88 -26.76 -0.42
CA PHE A 250 0.41 -26.56 0.22
C PHE A 250 0.25 -26.08 1.66
N THR A 251 1.28 -26.26 2.48
CA THR A 251 1.40 -25.56 3.76
C THR A 251 2.39 -24.41 3.65
N PHE A 252 2.15 -23.32 4.38
CA PHE A 252 3.11 -22.23 4.50
C PHE A 252 3.10 -21.62 5.90
N THR A 253 4.20 -20.97 6.28
CA THR A 253 4.30 -20.15 7.50
C THR A 253 4.81 -18.77 7.08
N GLY A 254 4.34 -17.69 7.69
CA GLY A 254 4.81 -16.34 7.35
C GLY A 254 4.41 -15.92 5.94
N GLN A 255 5.21 -16.20 4.91
CA GLN A 255 4.84 -15.85 3.53
C GLN A 255 5.33 -16.85 2.48
N VAL A 256 4.55 -16.99 1.41
CA VAL A 256 4.93 -17.71 0.19
C VAL A 256 4.50 -16.94 -1.05
N TYR A 257 5.40 -16.89 -2.02
CA TYR A 257 5.19 -16.35 -3.36
C TYR A 257 5.23 -17.51 -4.36
N ILE A 258 4.23 -17.58 -5.23
CA ILE A 258 4.11 -18.61 -6.28
C ILE A 258 3.88 -17.89 -7.60
N ARG A 259 4.84 -17.97 -8.53
CA ARG A 259 4.67 -17.53 -9.92
C ARG A 259 4.37 -18.69 -10.83
N ARG A 260 3.31 -18.58 -11.62
CA ARG A 260 3.07 -19.42 -12.80
C ARG A 260 3.41 -18.64 -14.05
N SER A 261 4.31 -19.16 -14.88
CA SER A 261 4.59 -18.61 -16.22
C SER A 261 4.90 -19.74 -17.19
N GLY A 262 4.06 -19.86 -18.23
CA GLY A 262 4.11 -20.98 -19.18
C GLY A 262 4.04 -22.35 -18.50
N GLU A 263 5.07 -23.16 -18.69
CA GLU A 263 5.20 -24.51 -18.12
C GLU A 263 5.92 -24.54 -16.77
N THR A 264 6.27 -23.39 -16.20
CA THR A 264 7.03 -23.29 -14.95
C THR A 264 6.18 -22.74 -13.80
N VAL A 265 6.29 -23.37 -12.63
CA VAL A 265 5.83 -22.87 -11.34
C VAL A 265 7.06 -22.57 -10.48
N THR A 266 7.27 -21.30 -10.14
CA THR A 266 8.34 -20.86 -9.23
C THR A 266 7.73 -20.59 -7.87
N VAL A 267 8.28 -21.18 -6.81
CA VAL A 267 7.83 -21.01 -5.43
C VAL A 267 8.98 -20.43 -4.62
N ARG A 268 8.70 -19.39 -3.83
CA ARG A 268 9.66 -18.76 -2.92
C ARG A 268 9.02 -18.54 -1.55
N GLY A 269 9.82 -18.68 -0.50
CA GLY A 269 9.38 -18.48 0.89
C GLY A 269 9.29 -19.78 1.67
N GLU A 270 8.55 -19.73 2.77
CA GLU A 270 8.44 -20.80 3.76
C GLU A 270 7.29 -21.73 3.40
N VAL A 271 7.52 -22.59 2.40
CA VAL A 271 6.58 -23.62 1.96
C VAL A 271 6.94 -24.98 2.55
N GLY A 272 5.94 -25.69 3.06
CA GLY A 272 6.05 -27.04 3.59
C GLY A 272 5.57 -28.10 2.59
N GLU A 273 4.79 -29.07 3.08
CA GLU A 273 4.17 -30.09 2.25
C GLU A 273 3.39 -29.45 1.11
N ALA A 274 3.60 -29.92 -0.12
CA ALA A 274 2.92 -29.36 -1.28
C ALA A 274 2.60 -30.39 -2.37
N THR A 275 1.48 -30.16 -3.03
CA THR A 275 1.04 -30.78 -4.27
C THR A 275 0.86 -29.65 -5.28
N TRP A 276 1.62 -29.71 -6.36
CA TRP A 276 1.65 -28.72 -7.42
C TRP A 276 0.93 -29.23 -8.67
N PRO A 277 0.58 -28.36 -9.62
CA PRO A 277 -0.11 -28.77 -10.85
C PRO A 277 0.69 -29.81 -11.63
N GLU A 278 0.00 -30.85 -12.13
CA GLU A 278 0.61 -31.88 -12.97
C GLU A 278 1.15 -31.29 -14.28
N GLY A 279 2.21 -31.91 -14.82
CA GLY A 279 2.82 -31.52 -16.09
C GLY A 279 3.64 -30.22 -16.06
N LYS A 280 3.72 -29.52 -14.91
CA LYS A 280 4.51 -28.30 -14.76
C LYS A 280 5.88 -28.58 -14.15
N LYS A 281 6.90 -27.85 -14.62
CA LYS A 281 8.21 -27.80 -13.96
C LYS A 281 8.09 -26.93 -12.71
N VAL A 282 8.32 -27.50 -11.53
CA VAL A 282 8.29 -26.75 -10.27
C VAL A 282 9.72 -26.45 -9.81
N VAL A 283 9.98 -25.19 -9.46
CA VAL A 283 11.25 -24.73 -8.87
C VAL A 283 10.94 -24.11 -7.51
N VAL A 284 11.48 -24.67 -6.43
CA VAL A 284 11.20 -24.24 -5.05
C VAL A 284 12.46 -23.66 -4.43
N ASN A 285 12.42 -22.38 -4.06
CA ASN A 285 13.55 -21.66 -3.48
C ASN A 285 14.85 -21.79 -4.32
N GLY A 286 14.69 -21.86 -5.65
CA GLY A 286 15.78 -22.00 -6.62
C GLY A 286 16.27 -23.43 -6.87
N LYS A 287 15.63 -24.44 -6.29
CA LYS A 287 15.94 -25.87 -6.47
C LYS A 287 14.88 -26.61 -7.28
#